data_AF-A0A2P0AXA3-F1
#
_entry.id   AF-A0A2P0AXA3-F1
#
_cell.length_a   1.000
_cell.length_b   1.000
_cell.length_c   1.000
_cell.angle_alpha   90.00
_cell.angle_beta   90.00
_cell.angle_gamma   90.00
#
_symmetry.space_group_name_H-M   'P 1'
#
loop_
_entity.id
_entity.type
_entity.pdbx_description
1 polymer ?
#
loop_
_entity_poly.entity_id
_entity_poly.type
_entity_poly.pdbx_seq_one_letter_code
_entity_poly.pdbx_strand_id
1 'polypeptide(L)'
;MSRGAIRFWYVVHKWSSLIPAPFLLMLCITGLPLIFHDEIDAAVGEDYDSTFAGAPSAEGGTANADVEWDLPFVPGVTLTGRALYTGEQYVDAANPLEIDSWAVFDLGARYVFAAGDVPVTLRLAVENVGNQAYWASAFDTFSNALLQGRPRTVRASISADF
;
A
#
# COMPACT_ATOMS: atom_id res chain seq x y z
N MET A 1 -41.91 -28.05 16.30
CA MET A 1 -42.03 -27.18 15.11
C MET A 1 -43.03 -27.77 14.14
N SER A 2 -44.07 -27.03 13.75
CA SER A 2 -45.07 -27.53 12.78
C SER A 2 -44.55 -27.38 11.34
N ARG A 3 -45.00 -28.25 10.42
CA ARG A 3 -44.66 -28.17 8.98
C ARG A 3 -45.02 -26.82 8.36
N GLY A 4 -46.03 -26.13 8.87
CA GLY A 4 -46.42 -24.79 8.44
C GLY A 4 -45.38 -23.73 8.77
N ALA A 5 -44.78 -23.79 9.96
CA ALA A 5 -43.73 -22.85 10.38
C ALA A 5 -42.46 -22.97 9.51
N ILE A 6 -42.10 -24.19 9.10
CA ILE A 6 -40.93 -24.44 8.23
C ILE A 6 -41.18 -23.89 6.82
N ARG A 7 -42.38 -24.09 6.26
CA ARG A 7 -42.74 -23.54 4.93
C ARG A 7 -42.75 -22.01 4.93
N PHE A 8 -43.26 -21.40 5.99
CA PHE A 8 -43.26 -19.94 6.14
C PHE A 8 -41.84 -19.37 6.21
N TRP A 9 -40.98 -19.93 7.07
CA TRP A 9 -39.58 -19.49 7.19
C TRP A 9 -38.75 -19.68 5.92
N TYR A 10 -39.02 -20.75 5.17
CA TYR A 10 -38.40 -20.98 3.86
C TYR A 10 -38.78 -19.90 2.85
N VAL A 11 -40.05 -19.51 2.80
CA VAL A 11 -40.52 -18.43 1.92
C VAL A 11 -39.85 -17.11 2.33
N VAL A 12 -39.84 -16.75 3.61
CA VAL A 12 -39.22 -15.51 4.09
C VAL A 12 -37.73 -15.42 3.71
N HIS A 13 -36.95 -16.48 3.92
CA HIS A 13 -35.52 -16.50 3.53
C HIS A 13 -35.32 -16.49 2.00
N LYS A 14 -36.21 -17.13 1.24
CA LYS A 14 -36.12 -17.13 -0.22
C LYS A 14 -36.28 -15.72 -0.78
N TRP A 15 -37.21 -14.93 -0.25
CA TRP A 15 -37.51 -13.59 -0.75
C TRP A 15 -36.65 -12.47 -0.14
N SER A 16 -35.95 -12.71 0.98
CA SER A 16 -35.04 -11.70 1.54
C SER A 16 -33.83 -11.42 0.65
N SER A 17 -33.39 -12.39 -0.16
CA SER A 17 -32.29 -12.25 -1.12
C SER A 17 -32.61 -11.35 -2.33
N LEU A 18 -33.90 -11.11 -2.62
CA LEU A 18 -34.35 -10.25 -3.72
C LEU A 18 -34.30 -8.75 -3.38
N ILE A 19 -34.24 -8.41 -2.09
CA ILE A 19 -34.17 -7.02 -1.62
C ILE A 19 -32.80 -6.38 -1.92
N PRO A 20 -31.64 -7.02 -1.64
CA PRO A 20 -30.34 -6.43 -1.97
C PRO A 20 -29.98 -6.50 -3.46
N ALA A 21 -30.60 -7.40 -4.23
CA ALA A 21 -30.34 -7.56 -5.67
C ALA A 21 -30.46 -6.24 -6.48
N PRO A 22 -31.53 -5.43 -6.36
CA PRO A 22 -31.62 -4.14 -7.07
C PRO A 22 -30.60 -3.12 -6.58
N PHE A 23 -30.20 -3.15 -5.31
CA PHE A 23 -29.16 -2.24 -4.80
C PHE A 23 -27.78 -2.59 -5.36
N LEU A 24 -27.44 -3.89 -5.43
CA LEU A 24 -26.21 -4.35 -6.08
C LEU A 24 -26.24 -4.09 -7.58
N LEU A 25 -27.39 -4.30 -8.24
CA LEU A 25 -27.56 -3.97 -9.65
C LEU A 25 -27.39 -2.47 -9.91
N MET A 26 -27.97 -1.60 -9.08
CA MET A 26 -27.75 -0.16 -9.16
C MET A 26 -26.26 0.18 -8.99
N LEU A 27 -25.60 -0.38 -7.97
CA LEU A 27 -24.17 -0.13 -7.72
C LEU A 27 -23.29 -0.62 -8.87
N CYS A 28 -23.62 -1.75 -9.49
CA CYS A 28 -22.93 -2.23 -10.69
C CYS A 28 -23.19 -1.32 -11.88
N ILE A 29 -24.43 -0.86 -12.09
CA ILE A 29 -24.77 0.03 -13.22
C ILE A 29 -24.14 1.41 -13.06
N THR A 30 -23.99 1.93 -11.84
CA THR A 30 -23.34 3.24 -11.62
C THR A 30 -21.82 3.11 -11.47
N GLY A 31 -21.31 1.99 -10.97
CA GLY A 31 -19.88 1.77 -10.72
C GLY A 31 -19.11 1.23 -11.91
N LEU A 32 -19.72 0.37 -12.74
CA LEU A 32 -19.05 -0.21 -13.92
C LEU A 32 -18.66 0.87 -14.95
N PRO A 33 -19.51 1.88 -15.26
CA PRO A 33 -19.10 2.98 -16.11
C PRO A 33 -17.95 3.79 -15.53
N LEU A 34 -17.86 3.95 -14.20
CA LEU A 34 -16.75 4.71 -13.59
C LEU A 34 -15.41 3.97 -13.65
N ILE A 35 -15.43 2.63 -13.61
CA ILE A 35 -14.21 1.81 -13.64
C ILE A 35 -13.70 1.61 -15.07
N PHE A 36 -14.60 1.54 -16.05
CA PHE A 36 -14.28 1.22 -17.45
C PHE A 36 -14.69 2.31 -18.42
N HIS A 37 -14.77 3.57 -17.98
CA HIS A 37 -15.27 4.65 -18.85
C HIS A 37 -14.41 4.72 -20.13
N ASP A 38 -13.08 4.58 -20.01
CA ASP A 38 -12.14 4.61 -21.16
C ASP A 38 -12.48 3.57 -22.23
N GLU A 39 -12.79 2.34 -21.81
CA GLU A 39 -13.07 1.23 -22.73
C GLU A 39 -14.48 1.32 -23.32
N ILE A 40 -15.43 1.91 -22.58
CA ILE A 40 -16.79 2.20 -23.05
C ILE A 40 -16.76 3.33 -24.09
N ASP A 41 -16.03 4.41 -23.82
CA ASP A 41 -15.92 5.57 -24.70
C ASP A 41 -15.27 5.18 -26.04
N ALA A 42 -14.18 4.37 -25.97
CA ALA A 42 -13.54 3.77 -27.13
C ALA A 42 -14.48 2.86 -27.94
N ALA A 43 -15.33 2.06 -27.26
CA ALA A 43 -16.29 1.17 -27.92
C ALA A 43 -17.48 1.91 -28.55
N VAL A 44 -17.85 3.08 -28.02
CA VAL A 44 -18.95 3.93 -28.53
C VAL A 44 -18.47 4.89 -29.63
N GLY A 45 -17.16 4.92 -29.91
CA GLY A 45 -16.58 5.70 -31.00
C GLY A 45 -16.43 7.18 -30.67
N GLU A 46 -16.40 7.52 -29.37
CA GLU A 46 -15.91 8.81 -28.93
C GLU A 46 -14.38 8.70 -28.85
N ASP A 47 -13.68 9.23 -29.85
CA ASP A 47 -12.23 9.43 -29.79
C ASP A 47 -11.95 10.48 -28.70
N TYR A 48 -11.89 10.02 -27.46
CA TYR A 48 -11.32 10.79 -26.37
C TYR A 48 -9.81 10.81 -26.63
N ASP A 49 -9.29 11.95 -27.09
CA ASP A 49 -7.86 12.24 -27.00
C ASP A 49 -7.51 12.07 -25.51
N SER A 50 -6.92 10.92 -25.18
CA SER A 50 -6.65 10.48 -23.82
C SER A 50 -5.47 11.25 -23.24
N THR A 51 -5.52 12.57 -23.36
CA THR A 51 -5.00 13.46 -22.33
C THR A 51 -5.90 13.35 -21.09
N PHE A 52 -6.13 12.14 -20.61
CA PHE A 52 -6.39 11.96 -19.20
C PHE A 52 -5.15 12.50 -18.51
N ALA A 53 -5.36 13.58 -17.76
CA ALA A 53 -4.54 13.94 -16.63
C ALA A 53 -4.38 12.69 -15.75
N GLY A 54 -3.39 11.85 -16.08
CA GLY A 54 -3.09 10.64 -15.35
C GLY A 54 -2.78 11.06 -13.93
N ALA A 55 -3.47 10.45 -12.96
CA ALA A 55 -3.08 10.58 -11.57
C ALA A 55 -1.56 10.35 -11.48
N PRO A 56 -0.82 11.15 -10.70
CA PRO A 56 0.63 11.03 -10.59
C PRO A 56 0.98 9.58 -10.29
N SER A 57 1.47 8.90 -11.32
CA SER A 57 1.79 7.48 -11.29
C SER A 57 3.29 7.39 -11.44
N ALA A 58 3.94 6.57 -10.62
CA ALA A 58 5.35 6.32 -10.78
C ALA A 58 5.58 5.65 -12.14
N GLU A 59 6.11 6.39 -13.12
CA GLU A 59 6.58 5.84 -14.38
C GLU A 59 7.67 4.81 -14.09
N GLY A 60 7.48 3.58 -14.55
CA GLY A 60 8.34 2.44 -14.19
C GLY A 60 7.93 1.68 -12.92
N GLY A 61 6.90 2.14 -12.21
CA GLY A 61 6.27 1.42 -11.10
C GLY A 61 6.98 1.57 -9.75
N THR A 62 6.49 0.83 -8.76
CA THR A 62 7.07 0.77 -7.41
C THR A 62 7.51 -0.65 -7.10
N ALA A 63 8.67 -0.80 -6.46
CA ALA A 63 9.17 -2.09 -6.00
C ALA A 63 9.57 -2.01 -4.53
N ASN A 64 9.18 -3.02 -3.76
CA ASN A 64 9.58 -3.16 -2.36
C ASN A 64 10.13 -4.56 -2.15
N ALA A 65 11.27 -4.67 -1.46
CA ALA A 65 11.90 -5.93 -1.12
C ALA A 65 12.37 -5.90 0.33
N ASP A 66 12.07 -6.97 1.06
CA ASP A 66 12.45 -7.16 2.45
C ASP A 66 13.20 -8.49 2.58
N VAL A 67 14.31 -8.46 3.32
CA VAL A 67 15.15 -9.62 3.60
C VAL A 67 15.40 -9.69 5.09
N GLU A 68 15.17 -10.86 5.68
CA GLU A 68 15.58 -11.17 7.05
C GLU A 68 16.56 -12.33 7.02
N TRP A 69 17.65 -12.21 7.77
CA TRP A 69 18.68 -13.23 7.87
C TRP A 69 19.06 -13.50 9.32
N ASP A 70 18.69 -14.68 9.80
CA ASP A 70 19.17 -15.21 11.06
C ASP A 70 20.60 -15.72 10.91
N LEU A 71 21.52 -15.19 11.71
CA LEU A 71 22.94 -15.53 11.60
C LEU A 71 23.21 -16.90 12.20
N PRO A 72 23.68 -17.90 11.41
CA PRO A 72 23.91 -19.25 11.92
C PRO A 72 25.09 -19.33 12.91
N PHE A 73 25.95 -18.31 12.93
CA PHE A 73 27.14 -18.22 13.77
C PHE A 73 26.97 -17.29 14.99
N VAL A 74 25.87 -16.53 15.09
CA VAL A 74 25.55 -15.72 16.28
C VAL A 74 24.11 -15.99 16.71
N PRO A 75 23.88 -16.91 17.66
CA PRO A 75 22.54 -17.24 18.13
C PRO A 75 21.79 -16.02 18.65
N GLY A 76 20.53 -15.88 18.25
CA GLY A 76 19.64 -14.80 18.68
C GLY A 76 19.79 -13.50 17.89
N VAL A 77 20.71 -13.40 16.92
CA VAL A 77 20.84 -12.23 16.04
C VAL A 77 20.12 -12.46 14.70
N THR A 78 19.21 -11.54 14.37
CA THR A 78 18.58 -11.41 13.05
C THR A 78 19.02 -10.08 12.42
N LEU A 79 19.50 -10.12 11.18
CA LEU A 79 19.71 -8.92 10.36
C LEU A 79 18.51 -8.71 9.45
N THR A 80 18.10 -7.47 9.24
CA THR A 80 17.00 -7.10 8.36
C THR A 80 17.48 -6.09 7.33
N GLY A 81 17.08 -6.23 6.08
CA GLY A 81 17.32 -5.27 5.02
C GLY A 81 16.05 -4.99 4.23
N ARG A 82 15.78 -3.73 3.93
CA ARG A 82 14.65 -3.31 3.10
C ARG A 82 15.14 -2.40 1.98
N ALA A 83 14.60 -2.60 0.80
CA ALA A 83 14.78 -1.71 -0.35
C ALA A 83 13.40 -1.25 -0.82
N LEU A 84 13.21 0.07 -0.92
CA LEU A 84 12.04 0.69 -1.52
C LEU A 84 12.48 1.46 -2.76
N TYR A 85 11.82 1.21 -3.88
CA TYR A 85 12.03 1.88 -5.13
C TYR A 85 10.72 2.48 -5.62
N THR A 86 10.79 3.73 -6.05
CA THR A 86 9.70 4.42 -6.75
C THR A 86 10.27 5.03 -8.00
N GLY A 87 9.64 4.72 -9.14
CA GLY A 87 9.96 5.31 -10.43
C GLY A 87 9.66 6.82 -10.52
N GLU A 88 9.93 7.40 -11.67
CA GLU A 88 9.77 8.84 -11.92
C GLU A 88 8.31 9.26 -11.72
N GLN A 89 8.07 10.45 -11.17
CA GLN A 89 6.70 10.93 -10.90
C GLN A 89 6.47 12.30 -11.52
N TYR A 90 5.38 12.45 -12.27
CA TYR A 90 4.95 13.76 -12.73
C TYR A 90 4.24 14.54 -11.62
N VAL A 91 4.52 15.85 -11.55
CA VAL A 91 3.96 16.75 -10.53
C VAL A 91 2.54 17.22 -10.89
N ASP A 92 2.23 17.35 -12.18
CA ASP A 92 0.90 17.70 -12.67
C ASP A 92 0.64 17.14 -14.08
N ALA A 93 -0.61 17.29 -14.53
CA ALA A 93 -1.08 16.83 -15.83
C ALA A 93 -0.62 17.68 -17.03
N ALA A 94 -0.03 18.85 -16.79
CA ALA A 94 0.46 19.74 -17.83
C ALA A 94 1.92 19.43 -18.23
N ASN A 95 2.59 18.52 -17.52
CA ASN A 95 3.91 17.97 -17.84
C ASN A 95 5.10 18.97 -17.96
N PRO A 96 5.28 20.01 -17.11
CA PRO A 96 6.54 20.75 -17.08
C PRO A 96 7.51 20.32 -15.97
N LEU A 97 7.07 19.56 -14.96
CA LEU A 97 7.89 19.18 -13.80
C LEU A 97 7.80 17.68 -13.50
N GLU A 98 8.98 17.06 -13.49
CA GLU A 98 9.20 15.63 -13.20
C GLU A 98 10.03 15.50 -11.92
N ILE A 99 9.70 14.50 -11.12
CA ILE A 99 10.48 14.07 -9.97
C ILE A 99 11.24 12.81 -10.36
N ASP A 100 12.55 12.85 -10.21
CA ASP A 100 13.43 11.71 -10.44
C ASP A 100 13.01 10.49 -9.61
N SER A 101 13.24 9.30 -10.18
CA SER A 101 13.14 8.04 -9.43
C SER A 101 14.07 8.02 -8.21
N TRP A 102 13.67 7.28 -7.18
CA TRP A 102 14.45 7.17 -5.95
C TRP A 102 14.46 5.74 -5.39
N ALA A 103 15.53 5.42 -4.65
CA ALA A 103 15.74 4.12 -4.04
C ALA A 103 16.27 4.28 -2.61
N VAL A 104 15.42 3.98 -1.63
CA VAL A 104 15.76 4.06 -0.21
C VAL A 104 16.07 2.67 0.32
N PHE A 105 17.19 2.55 1.03
CA PHE A 105 17.61 1.33 1.69
C PHE A 105 17.58 1.51 3.21
N ASP A 106 16.96 0.57 3.90
CA ASP A 106 16.95 0.49 5.36
C ASP A 106 17.67 -0.77 5.80
N LEU A 107 18.41 -0.67 6.91
CA LEU A 107 19.10 -1.79 7.54
C LEU A 107 18.73 -1.87 9.01
N GLY A 108 18.63 -3.08 9.53
CA GLY A 108 18.33 -3.31 10.94
C GLY A 108 18.99 -4.57 11.48
N ALA A 109 19.07 -4.62 12.80
CA ALA A 109 19.54 -5.76 13.56
C ALA A 109 18.66 -5.95 14.79
N ARG A 110 18.29 -7.19 15.05
CA ARG A 110 17.58 -7.61 16.26
C ARG A 110 18.46 -8.62 17.00
N TYR A 111 18.64 -8.43 18.30
CA TYR A 111 19.32 -9.38 19.16
C TYR A 111 18.42 -9.79 20.32
N VAL A 112 18.16 -11.09 20.45
CA VAL A 112 17.36 -11.69 21.52
C VAL A 112 18.27 -12.54 22.39
N PHE A 113 18.31 -12.24 23.69
CA PHE A 113 19.08 -13.00 24.68
C PHE A 113 18.36 -13.07 26.02
N ALA A 114 18.75 -14.02 26.86
CA ALA A 114 18.24 -14.14 28.22
C ALA A 114 19.18 -13.44 29.21
N ALA A 115 18.65 -12.52 30.00
CA ALA A 115 19.33 -11.90 31.14
C ALA A 115 18.85 -12.58 32.43
N GLY A 116 19.40 -13.75 32.74
CA GLY A 116 18.83 -14.64 33.76
C GLY A 116 17.54 -15.28 33.24
N ASP A 117 16.44 -15.19 34.00
CA ASP A 117 15.12 -15.70 33.59
C ASP A 117 14.31 -14.71 32.73
N VAL A 118 14.85 -13.51 32.47
CA VAL A 118 14.18 -12.43 31.73
C VAL A 118 14.66 -12.43 30.27
N PRO A 119 13.80 -12.71 29.28
CA PRO A 119 14.15 -12.51 27.88
C PRO A 119 14.22 -11.02 27.55
N VAL A 120 15.30 -10.61 26.88
CA VAL A 120 15.56 -9.23 26.46
C VAL A 120 15.72 -9.19 24.95
N THR A 121 15.05 -8.23 24.30
CA THR A 121 15.20 -7.96 22.87
C THR A 121 15.76 -6.56 22.65
N LEU A 122 16.90 -6.49 21.97
CA LEU A 122 17.48 -5.27 21.43
C LEU A 122 17.14 -5.15 19.95
N ARG A 123 16.75 -3.96 19.51
CA ARG A 123 16.52 -3.64 18.09
C ARG A 123 17.27 -2.37 17.74
N LEU A 124 17.99 -2.41 16.63
CA LEU A 124 18.64 -1.27 16.00
C LEU A 124 18.15 -1.19 14.56
N ALA A 125 17.78 -0.01 14.11
CA ALA A 125 17.41 0.25 12.73
C ALA A 125 18.02 1.56 12.25
N VAL A 126 18.48 1.56 11.01
CA VAL A 126 18.94 2.72 10.27
C VAL A 126 18.09 2.81 9.02
N GLU A 127 17.22 3.81 8.98
CA GLU A 127 16.43 4.13 7.80
C GLU A 127 17.18 5.09 6.89
N ASN A 128 16.96 4.99 5.59
CA ASN A 128 17.63 5.79 4.57
C ASN A 128 19.16 5.80 4.79
N VAL A 129 19.74 4.60 4.74
CA VAL A 129 21.18 4.37 4.96
C VAL A 129 22.02 5.20 3.98
N GLY A 130 21.56 5.34 2.74
CA GLY A 130 22.21 6.18 1.72
C GLY A 130 22.16 7.68 2.03
N ASN A 131 21.33 8.12 2.98
CA ASN A 131 21.02 9.52 3.24
C ASN A 131 20.59 10.28 1.96
N GLN A 132 19.78 9.60 1.13
CA GLN A 132 19.26 10.19 -0.09
C GLN A 132 18.26 11.28 0.27
N ALA A 133 18.43 12.46 -0.32
CA ALA A 133 17.39 13.48 -0.35
C ALA A 133 16.51 13.22 -1.57
N TYR A 134 15.22 12.97 -1.34
CA TYR A 134 14.26 12.66 -2.40
C TYR A 134 12.92 13.33 -2.09
N TRP A 135 12.07 13.46 -3.10
CA TRP A 135 10.70 13.91 -2.97
C TRP A 135 9.78 12.69 -2.94
N ALA A 136 9.08 12.48 -1.83
CA ALA A 136 8.26 11.30 -1.60
C ALA A 136 6.89 11.36 -2.29
N SER A 137 6.38 12.56 -2.56
CA SER A 137 5.17 12.80 -3.34
C SER A 137 5.17 14.22 -3.89
N ALA A 138 4.56 14.39 -5.06
CA ALA A 138 4.26 15.68 -5.67
C ALA A 138 2.84 16.20 -5.40
N PHE A 139 1.98 15.33 -4.89
CA PHE A 139 0.53 15.52 -4.94
C PHE A 139 -0.12 15.37 -3.57
N ASP A 140 -0.97 16.34 -3.25
CA ASP A 140 -2.04 16.27 -2.26
C ASP A 140 -3.36 16.59 -2.99
N THR A 141 -4.45 15.92 -2.61
CA THR A 141 -5.78 16.00 -3.26
C THR A 141 -6.32 17.44 -3.40
N PHE A 142 -5.77 18.39 -2.64
CA PHE A 142 -6.17 19.79 -2.62
C PHE A 142 -5.04 20.77 -2.99
N SER A 143 -3.81 20.30 -3.23
CA SER A 143 -2.65 21.15 -3.54
C SER A 143 -1.47 20.37 -4.13
N ASN A 144 -0.74 20.98 -5.07
CA ASN A 144 0.55 20.45 -5.52
C ASN A 144 1.59 20.76 -4.44
N ALA A 145 1.91 19.78 -3.60
CA ALA A 145 2.88 19.91 -2.52
C ALA A 145 3.99 18.86 -2.66
N LEU A 146 5.23 19.34 -2.75
CA LEU A 146 6.41 18.48 -2.72
C LEU A 146 6.70 18.06 -1.28
N LEU A 147 6.44 16.79 -0.97
CA LEU A 147 6.75 16.23 0.34
C LEU A 147 8.17 15.69 0.36
N GLN A 148 9.00 16.26 1.22
CA GLN A 148 10.38 15.80 1.35
C GLN A 148 10.44 14.45 2.07
N GLY A 149 11.20 13.52 1.50
CA GLY A 149 11.52 12.24 2.10
C GLY A 149 12.29 12.39 3.42
N ARG A 150 12.16 11.40 4.30
CA ARG A 150 12.79 11.46 5.62
C ARG A 150 14.32 11.34 5.49
N PRO A 151 15.11 12.16 6.23
CA PRO A 151 16.56 12.02 6.25
C PRO A 151 16.96 10.71 6.94
N ARG A 152 18.25 10.34 6.85
CA ARG A 152 18.80 9.18 7.57
C ARG A 152 18.38 9.22 9.04
N THR A 153 17.69 8.17 9.49
CA THR A 153 17.14 8.09 10.85
C THR A 153 17.64 6.84 11.54
N VAL A 154 18.25 7.00 12.71
CA VAL A 154 18.69 5.88 13.55
C VAL A 154 17.71 5.68 14.70
N ARG A 155 17.24 4.45 14.89
CA ARG A 155 16.37 4.06 16.00
C ARG A 155 16.95 2.89 16.75
N ALA A 156 16.92 2.98 18.07
CA ALA A 156 17.26 1.88 18.96
C ALA A 156 16.13 1.66 19.96
N SER A 157 15.80 0.41 20.25
CA SER A 157 14.85 0.05 21.30
C SER A 157 15.30 -1.19 22.06
N ILE A 158 14.91 -1.24 23.34
CA ILE A 158 15.10 -2.36 24.25
C ILE A 158 13.75 -2.74 24.84
N SER A 159 13.48 -4.04 24.92
CA SER A 159 12.28 -4.61 25.56
C SER A 159 12.70 -5.75 26.45
N ALA A 160 12.09 -5.86 27.62
CA ALA A 160 12.28 -6.94 28.58
C ALA A 160 10.91 -7.40 29.09
N ASP A 161 10.72 -8.71 29.19
CA ASP A 161 9.47 -9.31 29.68
C ASP A 161 9.70 -9.88 31.09
N PHE A 162 9.00 -9.34 32.10
CA PHE A 162 9.18 -9.63 33.52
C PHE A 162 8.07 -10.51 34.11
#